data_AF-A0A0R3TNG6-F1
#
_entry.id   AF-A0A0R3TNG6-F1
#
_cell.length_a   1.000
_cell.length_b   1.000
_cell.length_c   1.000
_cell.angle_alpha   90.00
_cell.angle_beta   90.00
_cell.angle_gamma   90.00
#
_symmetry.space_group_name_H-M   'P 1'
#
loop_
_entity.id
_entity.type
_entity.pdbx_description
1 polymer ?
#
loop_
_entity_poly.entity_id
_entity_poly.type
_entity_poly.pdbx_seq_one_letter_code
_entity_poly.pdbx_strand_id
1 'polypeptide(L)'
;MAAGFRGFLSNVIARIRSSNPSTSLSKRLCIVAGATAVGAVALATPVLATELIVHPTKLDWPHRGALSSYDHASIRRGYQVYKEVCAACHSMKFLVYRQLIDHVLTTEETKAECAEILVTDGPDEEGKMFERPGRITD
;
A
#
# COMPACT_ATOMS: atom_id res chain seq x y z
N MET A 1 -9.90 -24.78 -5.25
CA MET A 1 -10.25 -25.17 -6.63
C MET A 1 -9.28 -26.20 -7.26
N ALA A 2 -8.54 -27.00 -6.48
CA ALA A 2 -7.47 -27.88 -6.98
C ALA A 2 -7.87 -29.37 -7.18
N ALA A 3 -9.08 -29.78 -6.77
CA ALA A 3 -9.52 -31.18 -6.81
C ALA A 3 -10.01 -31.64 -8.20
N GLY A 4 -10.49 -30.73 -9.05
CA GLY A 4 -11.04 -31.07 -10.38
C GLY A 4 -9.97 -31.46 -11.40
N PHE A 5 -8.75 -30.92 -11.26
CA PHE A 5 -7.69 -31.11 -12.25
C PHE A 5 -7.09 -32.53 -12.22
N ARG A 6 -6.98 -33.13 -11.03
CA ARG A 6 -6.47 -34.51 -10.86
C ARG A 6 -7.41 -35.56 -11.44
N GLY A 7 -8.73 -35.39 -11.30
CA GLY A 7 -9.72 -36.30 -11.87
C GLY A 7 -9.77 -36.27 -13.41
N PHE A 8 -9.65 -35.08 -13.99
CA PHE A 8 -9.61 -34.90 -15.43
C PHE A 8 -8.38 -35.56 -16.06
N LEU A 9 -7.19 -35.36 -15.47
CA LEU A 9 -5.94 -35.96 -15.96
C LEU A 9 -5.97 -37.50 -15.92
N SER A 10 -6.52 -38.09 -14.85
CA SER A 10 -6.61 -39.56 -14.72
C SER A 10 -7.48 -40.18 -15.81
N ASN A 11 -8.63 -39.55 -16.12
CA ASN A 11 -9.54 -40.02 -17.17
C ASN A 11 -8.98 -39.82 -18.58
N VAL A 12 -8.23 -38.75 -18.83
CA VAL A 12 -7.54 -38.53 -20.11
C VAL A 12 -6.46 -39.58 -20.34
N ILE A 13 -5.63 -39.86 -19.32
CA ILE A 13 -4.58 -40.88 -19.40
C ILE A 13 -5.18 -42.28 -19.60
N ALA A 14 -6.28 -42.61 -18.91
CA ALA A 14 -6.98 -43.87 -19.10
C ALA A 14 -7.55 -44.04 -20.52
N ARG A 15 -8.11 -42.96 -21.13
CA ARG A 15 -8.59 -42.97 -22.53
C ARG A 15 -7.47 -43.08 -23.57
N ILE A 16 -6.33 -42.45 -23.32
CA ILE A 16 -5.13 -42.62 -24.17
C ILE A 16 -4.66 -44.07 -24.11
N ARG A 17 -4.64 -44.67 -22.90
CA ARG A 17 -4.21 -46.05 -22.68
C ARG A 17 -5.20 -47.09 -23.20
N SER A 18 -6.50 -46.78 -23.27
CA SER A 18 -7.53 -47.66 -23.85
C SER A 18 -7.65 -47.56 -25.38
N SER A 19 -6.80 -46.78 -26.06
CA SER A 19 -6.85 -46.66 -27.51
C SER A 19 -6.26 -47.91 -28.18
N ASN A 20 -7.08 -48.55 -29.02
CA ASN A 20 -6.76 -49.79 -29.74
C ASN A 20 -5.47 -49.62 -30.60
N PRO A 21 -4.53 -50.60 -30.64
CA PRO A 21 -3.27 -50.48 -31.39
C PRO A 21 -3.43 -50.22 -32.90
N SER A 22 -4.62 -50.45 -33.49
CA SER A 22 -4.97 -50.15 -34.88
C SER A 22 -5.42 -48.68 -35.10
N THR A 23 -4.72 -47.72 -34.50
CA THR A 23 -4.96 -46.29 -34.73
C THR A 23 -3.86 -45.72 -35.61
N SER A 24 -4.24 -45.29 -36.81
CA SER A 24 -3.34 -44.72 -37.82
C SER A 24 -2.39 -43.66 -37.24
N LEU A 25 -1.15 -43.63 -37.74
CA LEU A 25 -0.10 -42.68 -37.36
C LEU A 25 -0.60 -41.23 -37.40
N SER A 26 -1.51 -40.90 -38.33
CA SER A 26 -2.13 -39.57 -38.43
C SER A 26 -2.95 -39.21 -37.19
N LYS A 27 -3.69 -40.16 -36.60
CA LYS A 27 -4.48 -39.94 -35.38
C LYS A 27 -3.59 -39.70 -34.17
N ARG A 28 -2.46 -40.40 -34.07
CA ARG A 28 -1.47 -40.20 -32.98
C ARG A 28 -0.80 -38.83 -33.09
N LEU A 29 -0.44 -38.42 -34.30
CA LEU A 29 0.15 -37.11 -34.54
C LEU A 29 -0.83 -35.97 -34.18
N CYS A 30 -2.11 -36.11 -34.54
CA CYS A 30 -3.14 -35.14 -34.16
C CYS A 30 -3.34 -35.05 -32.64
N ILE A 31 -3.28 -36.16 -31.91
CA ILE A 31 -3.41 -36.17 -30.44
C ILE A 31 -2.21 -35.45 -29.79
N VAL A 32 -0.99 -35.71 -30.25
CA VAL A 32 0.22 -35.06 -29.73
C VAL A 32 0.23 -33.57 -30.06
N ALA A 33 -0.11 -33.19 -31.29
CA ALA A 33 -0.21 -31.79 -31.70
C ALA A 33 -1.31 -31.04 -30.91
N GLY A 34 -2.46 -31.68 -30.68
CA GLY A 34 -3.53 -31.11 -29.86
C GLY A 34 -3.12 -30.93 -28.40
N ALA A 35 -2.46 -31.92 -27.79
CA ALA A 35 -2.00 -31.84 -26.41
C ALA A 35 -0.92 -30.77 -26.21
N THR A 36 0.02 -30.65 -27.16
CA THR A 36 1.07 -29.61 -27.13
C THR A 36 0.50 -28.21 -27.31
N ALA A 37 -0.46 -28.01 -28.22
CA ALA A 37 -1.14 -26.73 -28.40
C ALA A 37 -1.89 -26.28 -27.13
N VAL A 38 -2.64 -27.19 -26.49
CA VAL A 38 -3.36 -26.89 -25.24
C VAL A 38 -2.39 -26.58 -24.09
N GLY A 39 -1.30 -27.34 -23.97
CA GLY A 39 -0.27 -27.09 -22.96
C GLY A 39 0.41 -25.73 -23.14
N ALA A 40 0.73 -25.35 -24.38
CA ALA A 40 1.32 -24.06 -24.70
C ALA A 40 0.39 -22.89 -24.36
N VAL A 41 -0.91 -23.01 -24.67
CA VAL A 41 -1.91 -21.98 -24.32
C VAL A 41 -2.09 -21.85 -22.80
N ALA A 42 -2.12 -22.97 -22.06
CA ALA A 42 -2.23 -22.95 -20.60
C ALA A 42 -0.99 -22.35 -19.90
N LEU A 43 0.20 -22.48 -20.51
CA LEU A 43 1.42 -21.83 -20.00
C LEU A 43 1.55 -20.36 -20.46
N ALA A 44 0.85 -19.97 -21.53
CA ALA A 44 0.82 -18.60 -22.04
C ALA A 44 -0.17 -17.70 -21.28
N THR A 45 -1.03 -18.24 -20.42
CA THR A 45 -1.87 -17.40 -19.54
C THR A 45 -1.01 -16.77 -18.44
N PRO A 46 -0.90 -15.43 -18.38
CA PRO A 46 -0.15 -14.79 -17.31
C PRO A 46 -0.84 -15.03 -15.96
N VAL A 47 -0.08 -15.40 -14.93
CA VAL A 47 -0.57 -15.35 -13.55
C VAL A 47 -0.67 -13.87 -13.17
N LEU A 48 -1.88 -13.38 -12.92
CA LEU A 48 -2.06 -12.04 -12.37
C LEU A 48 -1.70 -12.09 -10.88
N ALA A 49 -0.47 -11.71 -10.56
CA ALA A 49 0.03 -11.56 -9.20
C ALA A 49 -0.46 -10.25 -8.54
N THR A 50 -1.74 -9.90 -8.69
CA THR A 50 -2.32 -8.66 -8.14
C THR A 50 -2.61 -8.76 -6.64
N GLU A 51 -2.72 -9.97 -6.10
CA GLU A 51 -3.07 -10.24 -4.69
C GLU A 51 -1.86 -10.54 -3.79
N LEU A 52 -0.66 -10.66 -4.36
CA LEU A 52 0.55 -10.95 -3.59
C LEU A 52 1.10 -9.66 -2.98
N ILE A 53 0.96 -9.52 -1.66
CA ILE A 53 1.44 -8.37 -0.91
C ILE A 53 2.90 -8.59 -0.50
N VAL A 54 3.76 -7.63 -0.83
CA VAL A 54 5.13 -7.59 -0.34
C VAL A 54 5.10 -7.12 1.12
N HIS A 55 5.49 -8.00 2.03
CA HIS A 55 5.59 -7.65 3.44
C HIS A 55 6.78 -6.70 3.65
N PRO A 56 6.64 -5.64 4.48
CA PRO A 56 7.73 -4.72 4.73
C PRO A 56 8.87 -5.41 5.49
N THR A 57 10.10 -4.97 5.21
CA THR A 57 11.28 -5.39 5.98
C THR A 57 11.28 -4.78 7.37
N LYS A 58 11.88 -5.49 8.33
CA LYS A 58 12.06 -5.01 9.70
C LYS A 58 13.27 -4.08 9.73
N LEU A 59 13.01 -2.78 9.69
CA LEU A 59 14.04 -1.76 9.88
C LEU A 59 14.42 -1.62 11.36
N ASP A 60 15.68 -1.30 11.62
CA ASP A 60 16.21 -1.10 12.97
C ASP A 60 16.01 0.36 13.41
N TRP A 61 14.80 0.68 13.84
CA TRP A 61 14.46 2.03 14.30
C TRP A 61 15.08 2.33 15.67
N PRO A 62 15.53 3.58 15.94
CA PRO A 62 16.16 3.93 17.21
C PRO A 62 15.22 3.76 18.43
N HIS A 63 13.91 3.84 18.21
CA HIS A 63 12.84 3.70 19.21
C HIS A 63 12.23 2.28 19.28
N ARG A 64 12.95 1.25 18.78
CA ARG A 64 12.45 -0.14 18.76
C ARG A 64 12.49 -0.84 20.13
N GLY A 65 13.42 -0.45 21.00
CA GLY A 65 13.61 -1.09 22.31
C GLY A 65 12.51 -0.72 23.31
N ALA A 66 12.27 -1.60 24.29
CA ALA A 66 11.23 -1.38 25.31
C ALA A 66 11.45 -0.13 26.17
N LEU A 67 12.69 0.33 26.30
CA LEU A 67 13.09 1.54 27.04
C LEU A 67 13.69 2.61 26.11
N SER A 68 13.57 2.44 24.79
CA SER A 68 14.09 3.40 23.82
C SER A 68 13.12 4.58 23.68
N SER A 69 13.64 5.80 23.66
CA SER A 69 12.87 7.00 23.34
C SER A 69 12.89 7.30 21.85
N TYR A 70 12.05 8.24 21.41
CA TYR A 70 12.13 8.79 20.07
C TYR A 70 13.35 9.70 19.90
N ASP A 71 13.88 9.76 18.68
CA ASP A 71 14.88 10.76 18.27
C ASP A 71 14.15 12.07 17.91
N HIS A 72 14.14 13.02 18.84
CA HIS A 72 13.50 14.32 18.66
C HIS A 72 14.11 15.13 17.49
N ALA A 73 15.40 14.94 17.18
CA ALA A 73 16.01 15.59 16.02
C ALA A 73 15.44 15.02 14.71
N SER A 74 15.20 13.69 14.66
CA SER A 74 14.49 13.07 13.53
C SER A 74 13.04 13.50 13.44
N ILE A 75 12.33 13.66 14.57
CA ILE A 75 10.94 14.15 14.56
C ILE A 75 10.90 15.58 13.98
N ARG A 76 11.84 16.46 14.37
CA ARG A 76 11.91 17.82 13.82
C ARG A 76 12.13 17.86 12.32
N ARG A 77 13.04 17.04 11.79
CA ARG A 77 13.22 16.91 10.34
C ARG A 77 11.98 16.31 9.66
N GLY A 78 11.33 15.33 10.29
CA GLY A 78 10.10 14.71 9.78
C GLY A 78 8.93 15.70 9.71
N TYR A 79 8.80 16.59 10.70
CA TYR A 79 7.81 17.66 10.67
C TYR A 79 8.03 18.62 9.50
N GLN A 80 9.28 18.98 9.21
CA GLN A 80 9.61 19.79 8.04
C GLN A 80 9.20 19.10 6.72
N VAL A 81 9.48 17.79 6.59
CA VAL A 81 9.03 17.00 5.42
C VAL A 81 7.51 16.99 5.30
N TYR A 82 6.79 16.83 6.42
CA TYR A 82 5.33 16.90 6.43
C TYR A 82 4.84 18.27 5.94
N LYS A 83 5.38 19.36 6.48
CA LYS A 83 5.02 20.74 6.11
C LYS A 83 5.27 21.02 4.64
N GLU A 84 6.43 20.64 4.12
CA GLU A 84 6.87 20.99 2.76
C GLU A 84 6.30 20.08 1.67
N VAL A 85 6.00 18.81 1.97
CA VAL A 85 5.64 17.81 0.95
C VAL A 85 4.22 17.26 1.15
N CYS A 86 3.86 16.90 2.38
CA CYS A 86 2.65 16.12 2.64
C CYS A 86 1.42 16.99 2.91
N ALA A 87 1.60 18.15 3.55
CA ALA A 87 0.51 19.00 4.04
C ALA A 87 -0.41 19.51 2.91
N ALA A 88 0.08 19.57 1.67
CA ALA A 88 -0.72 19.93 0.50
C ALA A 88 -1.82 18.90 0.17
N CYS A 89 -1.66 17.63 0.56
CA CYS A 89 -2.61 16.56 0.25
C CYS A 89 -3.14 15.79 1.47
N HIS A 90 -2.39 15.76 2.57
CA HIS A 90 -2.73 15.00 3.78
C HIS A 90 -2.91 15.91 4.99
N SER A 91 -4.10 15.88 5.57
CA SER A 91 -4.41 16.63 6.80
C SER A 91 -3.92 15.89 8.05
N MET A 92 -3.69 16.66 9.12
CA MET A 92 -3.33 16.14 10.45
C MET A 92 -4.23 16.75 11.52
N LYS A 93 -5.55 16.49 11.43
CA LYS A 93 -6.58 17.12 12.27
C LYS A 93 -6.44 16.88 13.78
N PHE A 94 -5.74 15.81 14.19
CA PHE A 94 -5.61 15.43 15.59
C PHE A 94 -4.33 15.95 16.26
N LEU A 95 -3.49 16.66 15.50
CA LEU A 95 -2.29 17.29 16.03
C LEU A 95 -2.54 18.79 16.17
N VAL A 96 -2.25 19.33 17.35
CA VAL A 96 -2.42 20.74 17.69
C VAL A 96 -1.04 21.36 17.87
N TYR A 97 -0.83 22.61 17.46
CA TYR A 97 0.50 23.24 17.51
C TYR A 97 1.15 23.21 18.91
N ARG A 98 0.35 23.33 19.98
CA ARG A 98 0.82 23.19 21.37
C ARG A 98 1.54 21.87 21.68
N GLN A 99 1.24 20.81 20.95
CA GLN A 99 1.87 19.49 21.14
C GLN A 99 3.26 19.42 20.50
N LEU A 100 3.64 20.40 19.67
CA LEU A 100 4.97 20.50 19.08
C LEU A 100 5.96 21.21 20.01
N ILE A 101 5.47 22.00 20.96
CA ILE A 101 6.28 22.77 21.92
C ILE A 101 7.10 21.80 22.77
N ASP A 102 8.39 22.09 22.92
CA ASP A 102 9.39 21.31 23.67
C ASP A 102 9.63 19.88 23.16
N HIS A 103 8.94 19.47 22.10
CA HIS A 103 9.13 18.19 21.44
C HIS A 103 9.81 18.33 20.08
N VAL A 104 9.41 19.32 19.30
CA VAL A 104 9.84 19.53 17.92
C VAL A 104 10.27 20.97 17.68
N LEU A 105 9.52 21.91 18.24
CA LEU A 105 9.73 23.35 18.12
C LEU A 105 9.80 23.99 19.51
N THR A 106 10.48 25.12 19.62
CA THR A 106 10.36 25.99 20.79
C THR A 106 9.01 26.71 20.80
N THR A 107 8.68 27.35 21.91
CA THR A 107 7.42 28.13 22.01
C THR A 107 7.41 29.28 21.01
N GLU A 108 8.53 29.95 20.82
CA GLU A 108 8.70 31.09 19.92
C GLU A 108 8.61 30.65 18.45
N GLU A 109 9.28 29.56 18.10
CA GLU A 109 9.19 28.96 16.76
C GLU A 109 7.76 28.52 16.44
N THR A 110 7.09 27.86 17.38
CA THR A 110 5.69 27.44 17.21
C THR A 110 4.78 28.64 16.99
N LYS A 111 4.96 29.74 17.73
CA LYS A 111 4.15 30.96 17.54
C LYS A 111 4.38 31.59 16.16
N ALA A 112 5.62 31.64 15.71
CA ALA A 112 5.96 32.15 14.39
C ALA A 112 5.30 31.28 13.30
N GLU A 113 5.42 29.97 13.42
CA GLU A 113 4.84 28.97 12.52
C GLU A 113 3.31 29.06 12.44
N CYS A 114 2.61 29.16 13.59
CA CYS A 114 1.16 29.31 13.62
C CYS A 114 0.70 30.58 12.90
N ALA A 115 1.45 31.66 13.00
CA ALA A 115 1.08 32.94 12.41
C ALA A 115 1.18 32.96 10.87
N GLU A 116 1.86 31.97 10.26
CA GLU A 116 1.96 31.84 8.80
C GLU A 116 0.64 31.38 8.17
N ILE A 117 -0.23 30.70 8.93
CA ILE A 117 -1.50 30.20 8.43
C ILE A 117 -2.66 31.11 8.82
N LEU A 118 -3.63 31.22 7.90
CA LEU A 118 -4.91 31.86 8.17
C LEU A 118 -5.93 30.80 8.56
N VAL A 119 -6.54 31.00 9.73
CA VAL A 119 -7.57 30.14 10.30
C VAL A 119 -8.88 30.92 10.33
N THR A 120 -9.94 30.31 9.81
CA THR A 120 -11.30 30.87 9.87
C THR A 120 -11.82 30.81 11.32
N ASP A 121 -12.32 31.94 11.82
CA ASP A 121 -12.88 32.11 13.17
C ASP A 121 -14.17 32.97 13.09
N GLY A 122 -14.90 33.09 14.20
CA GLY A 122 -16.12 33.89 14.29
C GLY A 122 -17.36 33.09 14.71
N PRO A 123 -18.55 33.70 14.62
CA PRO A 123 -18.87 34.95 13.89
C PRO A 123 -18.51 36.26 14.62
N ASP A 124 -18.34 37.35 13.87
CA ASP A 124 -18.20 38.73 14.35
C ASP A 124 -19.54 39.36 14.79
N GLU A 125 -19.52 40.63 15.20
CA GLU A 125 -20.72 41.36 15.67
C GLU A 125 -21.80 41.46 14.58
N GLU A 126 -21.42 41.41 13.31
CA GLU A 126 -22.29 41.39 12.13
C GLU A 126 -22.72 39.97 11.70
N GLY A 127 -22.30 38.93 12.42
CA GLY A 127 -22.65 37.54 12.14
C GLY A 127 -21.82 36.89 11.02
N LYS A 128 -20.70 37.48 10.61
CA LYS A 128 -19.82 36.99 9.54
C LYS A 128 -18.60 36.26 10.09
N MET A 129 -18.17 35.22 9.40
CA MET A 129 -16.89 34.55 9.69
C MET A 129 -15.74 35.38 9.15
N PHE A 130 -14.63 35.42 9.88
CA PHE A 130 -13.42 36.15 9.49
C PHE A 130 -12.19 35.23 9.53
N GLU A 131 -11.10 35.66 8.92
CA GLU A 131 -9.82 34.96 8.99
C GLU A 131 -8.88 35.64 9.99
N ARG A 132 -8.14 34.84 10.76
CA ARG A 132 -7.10 35.32 11.67
C ARG A 132 -5.83 34.51 11.51
N PRO A 133 -4.67 35.07 11.88
CA PRO A 133 -3.46 34.27 12.08
C PRO A 133 -3.71 33.13 13.07
N GLY A 134 -3.11 31.98 12.79
CA GLY A 134 -3.17 30.82 13.67
C GLY A 134 -2.56 31.09 15.04
N ARG A 135 -3.03 30.35 16.04
CA ARG A 135 -2.59 30.41 17.44
C ARG A 135 -2.15 29.01 17.85
N ILE A 136 -1.40 28.92 18.95
CA ILE A 136 -0.88 27.65 19.51
C ILE A 136 -1.99 26.60 19.79
N THR A 137 -3.23 27.04 19.98
CA THR A 137 -4.38 26.18 20.29
C THR A 137 -5.12 25.64 19.07
N ASP A 138 -4.80 26.13 17.88
CA ASP A 138 -5.30 25.58 16.62
C ASP A 138 -4.57 24.26 16.27
#